data_AF-A0A4W2DWE3-F1
#
_entry.id   AF-A0A4W2DWE3-F1
#
_cell.length_a   1.000
_cell.length_b   1.000
_cell.length_c   1.000
_cell.angle_alpha   90.00
_cell.angle_beta   90.00
_cell.angle_gamma   90.00
#
_symmetry.space_group_name_H-M   'P 1'
#
loop_
_entity.id
_entity.type
_entity.pdbx_description
1 polymer ?
#
loop_
_entity_poly.entity_id
_entity_poly.type
_entity_poly.pdbx_seq_one_letter_code
_entity_poly.pdbx_strand_id
1 'polypeptide(L)'
;MRELRRRPLDPPPRVQVTSNSGRGLGLSSWQRWPRGKGAALGSALSVAAGQPAGGNLESPPRRGLLLSASPAPPAHCKDCQAIMKVLLLKDPKEDDCGQDPYVRELGLYGLEATLIPVLSFEFLSLPSLSEKLSHPEGYGGLIFTSPRAVEAVERCLQKDTKAEVNRIGLHTEGETCGNAEKLAEYICSREPSALPLLFPCGTLKREILPKMLKDKGIPLESVTVYQTIPHPGIQGNLTSYYTQQGVPASITFFSPSGLTHSLKHIQELSGDSIGQIKFVAIGPTTAQALAAQGLPVSCTAESPTPRALAAGIRTTLQPHAC
;
A
#
# COMPACT_ATOMS: atom_id res chain seq x y z
N MET A 1 -43.08 -50.32 6.90
CA MET A 1 -42.09 -49.54 6.12
C MET A 1 -42.49 -48.08 6.16
N ARG A 2 -41.73 -47.21 6.82
CA ARG A 2 -41.87 -45.75 6.74
C ARG A 2 -40.54 -45.22 6.24
N GLU A 3 -40.56 -44.58 5.08
CA GLU A 3 -39.39 -43.96 4.43
C GLU A 3 -38.83 -42.83 5.30
N LEU A 4 -37.57 -42.98 5.69
CA LEU A 4 -36.76 -41.91 6.28
C LEU A 4 -36.42 -40.89 5.19
N ARG A 5 -37.16 -39.78 5.13
CA ARG A 5 -36.76 -38.60 4.38
C ARG A 5 -35.44 -38.06 4.96
N ARG A 6 -34.35 -38.22 4.22
CA ARG A 6 -33.08 -37.54 4.50
C ARG A 6 -33.31 -36.03 4.38
N ARG A 7 -32.96 -35.27 5.42
CA ARG A 7 -32.88 -33.80 5.35
C ARG A 7 -31.77 -33.43 4.36
N PRO A 8 -31.90 -32.36 3.55
CA PRO A 8 -30.77 -31.80 2.82
C PRO A 8 -29.70 -31.39 3.84
N LEU A 9 -28.45 -31.82 3.63
CA LEU A 9 -27.33 -31.23 4.35
C LEU A 9 -27.20 -29.78 3.89
N ASP A 10 -27.18 -28.84 4.84
CA ASP A 10 -26.80 -27.46 4.56
C ASP A 10 -25.39 -27.44 3.96
N PRO A 11 -25.13 -26.66 2.89
CA PRO A 11 -23.79 -26.53 2.34
C PRO A 11 -22.86 -25.91 3.41
N PRO A 12 -21.59 -26.36 3.50
CA PRO A 12 -20.65 -25.79 4.46
C PRO A 12 -20.46 -24.29 4.22
N PRO A 13 -20.22 -23.50 5.29
CA PRO A 13 -19.99 -22.07 5.16
C PRO A 13 -18.80 -21.81 4.23
N ARG A 14 -19.02 -20.95 3.23
CA ARG A 14 -18.01 -20.58 2.23
C ARG A 14 -16.99 -19.63 2.85
N VAL A 15 -15.71 -19.97 2.73
CA VAL A 15 -14.60 -19.27 3.35
C VAL A 15 -13.86 -18.42 2.32
N GLN A 16 -13.66 -17.14 2.63
CA GLN A 16 -12.71 -16.26 1.96
C GLN A 16 -11.42 -16.26 2.76
N VAL A 17 -10.28 -16.61 2.16
CA VAL A 17 -9.00 -16.62 2.85
C VAL A 17 -8.14 -15.43 2.38
N THR A 18 -7.77 -14.51 3.28
CA THR A 18 -7.06 -13.27 2.91
C THR A 18 -5.68 -13.18 3.58
N SER A 19 -4.68 -12.57 2.93
CA SER A 19 -3.44 -12.17 3.61
C SER A 19 -3.33 -10.63 3.64
N ASN A 20 -3.16 -10.07 4.84
CA ASN A 20 -3.09 -8.62 5.03
C ASN A 20 -1.82 -8.03 4.40
N SER A 21 -1.98 -7.23 3.34
CA SER A 21 -0.96 -6.30 2.86
C SER A 21 -1.34 -4.86 3.24
N GLY A 22 -1.18 -4.54 4.53
CA GLY A 22 -0.85 -3.20 5.01
C GLY A 22 -1.68 -2.03 4.48
N ARG A 23 -3.01 -2.13 4.50
CA ARG A 23 -3.91 -0.97 4.60
C ARG A 23 -5.10 -1.40 5.46
N GLY A 24 -5.22 -0.81 6.64
CA GLY A 24 -6.47 -0.81 7.38
C GLY A 24 -7.49 0.00 6.58
N LEU A 25 -8.25 -0.68 5.72
CA LEU A 25 -9.53 -0.15 5.29
C LEU A 25 -10.45 -0.30 6.50
N GLY A 26 -10.82 0.83 7.11
CA GLY A 26 -11.74 0.88 8.24
C GLY A 26 -13.02 0.13 7.91
N LEU A 27 -13.12 -1.09 8.42
CA LEU A 27 -14.33 -1.92 8.43
C LEU A 27 -14.90 -2.02 9.84
N SER A 28 -14.79 -0.95 10.63
CA SER A 28 -15.43 -0.85 11.94
C SER A 28 -16.85 -0.32 11.77
N SER A 29 -17.82 -1.23 11.59
CA SER A 29 -19.19 -1.16 12.18
C SER A 29 -20.21 -1.99 11.38
N TRP A 30 -20.25 -3.31 11.58
CA TRP A 30 -21.43 -4.10 11.19
C TRP A 30 -21.73 -5.13 12.27
N GLN A 31 -22.49 -4.71 13.28
CA GLN A 31 -23.32 -5.62 14.06
C GLN A 31 -24.75 -5.51 13.56
N ARG A 32 -25.35 -6.69 13.29
CA ARG A 32 -26.76 -7.08 13.52
C ARG A 32 -27.67 -7.22 12.28
N TRP A 33 -28.06 -8.47 11.97
CA TRP A 33 -29.42 -8.88 11.54
C TRP A 33 -29.65 -10.39 11.82
N PRO A 34 -30.91 -10.88 11.80
CA PRO A 34 -31.77 -11.15 12.94
C PRO A 34 -31.59 -12.56 13.57
N ARG A 35 -31.83 -12.68 14.87
CA ARG A 35 -31.94 -14.01 15.52
C ARG A 35 -33.25 -14.69 15.10
N GLY A 36 -33.14 -15.86 14.48
CA GLY A 36 -34.20 -16.86 14.53
C GLY A 36 -34.44 -17.28 15.98
N LYS A 37 -35.70 -17.33 16.41
CA LYS A 37 -36.13 -17.65 17.78
C LYS A 37 -35.60 -19.01 18.23
N GLY A 38 -34.92 -19.04 19.37
CA GLY A 38 -34.52 -20.27 20.07
C GLY A 38 -33.61 -20.00 21.27
N ALA A 39 -34.22 -19.86 22.45
CA ALA A 39 -33.71 -20.09 23.80
C ALA A 39 -32.23 -19.77 24.19
N ALA A 40 -32.13 -18.77 25.09
CA ALA A 40 -31.48 -18.81 26.41
C ALA A 40 -29.94 -18.84 26.59
N LEU A 41 -29.53 -17.86 27.42
CA LEU A 41 -28.42 -17.80 28.40
C LEU A 41 -26.99 -17.53 27.92
N GLY A 42 -26.37 -16.53 28.56
CA GLY A 42 -24.91 -16.33 28.56
C GLY A 42 -24.47 -14.88 28.43
N SER A 43 -24.24 -14.24 29.58
CA SER A 43 -23.79 -12.86 29.83
C SER A 43 -22.35 -12.51 29.44
N ALA A 44 -22.08 -11.24 29.10
CA ALA A 44 -20.95 -10.39 29.57
C ALA A 44 -20.95 -9.05 28.77
N LEU A 45 -21.43 -7.93 29.33
CA LEU A 45 -20.68 -6.86 30.03
C LEU A 45 -19.45 -6.34 29.28
N SER A 46 -19.56 -5.11 28.76
CA SER A 46 -18.41 -4.21 28.51
C SER A 46 -18.73 -2.82 29.05
N VAL A 47 -17.78 -2.29 29.80
CA VAL A 47 -17.83 -1.08 30.64
C VAL A 47 -17.43 0.13 29.80
N ALA A 48 -18.30 1.14 29.74
CA ALA A 48 -17.97 2.47 29.23
C ALA A 48 -17.47 3.34 30.40
N ALA A 49 -16.22 3.77 30.35
CA ALA A 49 -15.67 4.75 31.29
C ALA A 49 -15.97 6.16 30.78
N GLY A 50 -16.82 6.87 31.52
CA GLY A 50 -17.12 8.28 31.33
C GLY A 50 -16.02 9.18 31.90
N GLN A 51 -15.91 10.36 31.30
CA GLN A 51 -15.16 11.52 31.79
C GLN A 51 -15.63 11.94 33.20
N PRO A 52 -14.81 12.74 33.91
CA PRO A 52 -15.38 13.79 34.75
C PRO A 52 -14.85 15.18 34.37
N ALA A 53 -15.77 16.14 34.44
CA ALA A 53 -15.51 17.56 34.42
C ALA A 53 -15.59 18.13 35.85
N GLY A 54 -14.77 19.16 36.12
CA GLY A 54 -15.14 20.26 37.02
C GLY A 54 -14.52 20.26 38.41
N GLY A 55 -13.75 21.32 38.71
CA GLY A 55 -13.36 21.70 40.07
C GLY A 55 -12.40 22.90 40.09
N ASN A 56 -12.95 24.11 40.20
CA ASN A 56 -12.23 25.35 40.52
C ASN A 56 -11.50 25.25 41.87
N LEU A 57 -10.37 25.95 42.05
CA LEU A 57 -10.12 26.78 43.24
C LEU A 57 -8.94 27.76 43.06
N GLU A 58 -9.27 29.02 43.35
CA GLU A 58 -8.53 30.22 43.77
C GLU A 58 -6.98 30.31 43.82
N SER A 59 -6.49 31.45 43.32
CA SER A 59 -5.20 32.12 43.64
C SER A 59 -5.31 32.88 44.98
N PRO A 60 -4.22 33.29 45.69
CA PRO A 60 -3.44 34.49 45.33
C PRO A 60 -1.96 34.49 45.88
N PRO A 61 -1.25 35.62 46.14
CA PRO A 61 -0.11 36.06 45.31
C PRO A 61 1.24 36.23 46.05
N ARG A 62 2.35 36.38 45.31
CA ARG A 62 3.33 37.50 45.38
C ARG A 62 4.78 37.16 44.97
N ARG A 63 5.37 38.22 44.39
CA ARG A 63 6.78 38.68 44.39
C ARG A 63 7.71 38.10 43.32
N GLY A 64 8.19 39.05 42.51
CA GLY A 64 9.08 38.82 41.39
C GLY A 64 10.52 38.56 41.79
N LEU A 65 11.25 38.07 40.81
CA LEU A 65 12.69 38.20 40.69
C LEU A 65 13.00 38.35 39.19
N LEU A 66 13.67 39.44 38.83
CA LEU A 66 14.34 39.58 37.54
C LEU A 66 15.37 38.46 37.39
N LEU A 67 15.60 37.95 36.17
CA LEU A 67 16.95 37.73 35.61
C LEU A 67 16.90 37.23 34.15
N SER A 68 17.76 37.87 33.35
CA SER A 68 18.35 37.48 32.06
C SER A 68 17.44 37.22 30.86
N ALA A 69 17.53 38.16 29.91
CA ALA A 69 17.19 37.98 28.50
C ALA A 69 18.04 36.86 27.87
N SER A 70 17.38 35.88 27.26
CA SER A 70 18.01 35.00 26.26
C SER A 70 18.14 35.76 24.93
N PRO A 71 19.23 35.55 24.16
CA PRO A 71 19.39 36.20 22.87
C PRO A 71 18.29 35.71 21.92
N ALA A 72 17.72 36.64 21.16
CA ALA A 72 16.93 36.32 19.99
C ALA A 72 17.75 35.41 19.05
N PRO A 73 17.11 34.45 18.34
CA PRO A 73 17.80 33.70 17.30
C PRO A 73 18.38 34.70 16.29
N PRO A 74 19.61 34.47 15.77
CA PRO A 74 20.18 35.37 14.78
C PRO A 74 19.19 35.48 13.62
N ALA A 75 18.84 36.71 13.26
CA ALA A 75 18.11 37.00 12.05
C ALA A 75 18.91 36.40 10.89
N HIS A 76 18.47 35.25 10.40
CA HIS A 76 19.00 34.69 9.17
C HIS A 76 18.81 35.75 8.09
N CYS A 77 19.93 36.24 7.58
CA CYS A 77 19.97 37.00 6.35
C CYS A 77 19.20 36.20 5.31
N LYS A 78 18.20 36.83 4.67
CA LYS A 78 17.53 36.29 3.48
C LYS A 78 18.54 36.31 2.33
N ASP A 79 19.54 35.45 2.39
CA ASP A 79 20.25 35.03 1.20
C ASP A 79 19.24 34.29 0.34
N CYS A 80 19.24 34.60 -0.95
CA CYS A 80 18.49 33.89 -1.97
C CYS A 80 18.99 32.43 -2.05
N GLN A 81 18.67 31.59 -1.07
CA GLN A 81 18.88 30.16 -1.16
C GLN A 81 17.99 29.66 -2.28
N ALA A 82 18.62 29.33 -3.41
CA ALA A 82 17.95 28.67 -4.51
C ALA A 82 17.25 27.42 -3.96
N ILE A 83 15.93 27.39 -4.07
CA ILE A 83 15.13 26.25 -3.62
C ILE A 83 15.56 25.04 -4.46
N MET A 84 16.10 24.02 -3.80
CA MET A 84 16.60 22.83 -4.47
C MET A 84 15.44 21.90 -4.79
N LYS A 85 15.25 21.63 -6.07
CA LYS A 85 14.15 20.83 -6.59
C LYS A 85 14.54 19.36 -6.64
N VAL A 86 13.73 18.49 -6.07
CA VAL A 86 13.98 17.05 -6.01
C VAL A 86 12.81 16.28 -6.60
N LEU A 87 13.11 15.28 -7.42
CA LEU A 87 12.12 14.46 -8.09
C LEU A 87 12.08 13.06 -7.47
N LEU A 88 10.89 12.60 -7.10
CA LEU A 88 10.64 11.30 -6.50
C LEU A 88 9.85 10.42 -7.48
N LEU A 89 10.44 9.30 -7.90
CA LEU A 89 9.84 8.36 -8.84
C LEU A 89 9.18 7.20 -8.08
N LYS A 90 7.97 7.46 -7.59
CA LYS A 90 7.11 6.51 -6.87
C LYS A 90 5.64 6.92 -6.95
N ASP A 91 4.77 5.97 -6.71
CA ASP A 91 3.33 6.24 -6.62
C ASP A 91 3.03 7.04 -5.35
N PRO A 92 2.19 8.09 -5.43
CA PRO A 92 1.83 8.90 -4.28
C PRO A 92 1.13 8.04 -3.23
N LYS A 93 1.46 8.27 -1.96
CA LYS A 93 0.80 7.64 -0.83
C LYS A 93 0.34 8.74 0.11
N GLU A 94 -0.95 9.02 0.09
CA GLU A 94 -1.56 9.93 1.06
C GLU A 94 -1.60 9.24 2.44
N ASP A 95 -1.22 10.00 3.47
CA ASP A 95 -1.50 9.67 4.86
C ASP A 95 -2.66 10.52 5.40
N ASP A 96 -2.95 10.43 6.70
CA ASP A 96 -4.06 11.14 7.35
C ASP A 96 -3.97 12.67 7.20
N CYS A 97 -2.82 13.20 6.80
CA CYS A 97 -2.60 14.64 6.55
C CYS A 97 -2.78 15.04 5.08
N GLY A 98 -3.19 14.13 4.19
CA GLY A 98 -3.46 14.42 2.77
C GLY A 98 -2.22 14.75 1.94
N GLN A 99 -1.01 14.51 2.46
CA GLN A 99 0.25 14.74 1.75
C GLN A 99 1.16 13.52 1.87
N ASP A 100 1.94 13.25 0.83
CA ASP A 100 2.90 12.15 0.88
C ASP A 100 3.98 12.40 1.94
N PRO A 101 4.27 11.41 2.82
CA PRO A 101 5.18 11.61 3.94
C PRO A 101 6.62 11.92 3.48
N TYR A 102 7.03 11.46 2.29
CA TYR A 102 8.35 11.82 1.74
C TYR A 102 8.41 13.28 1.31
N VAL A 103 7.36 13.79 0.67
CA VAL A 103 7.27 15.20 0.26
C VAL A 103 7.26 16.11 1.48
N ARG A 104 6.47 15.77 2.50
CA ARG A 104 6.40 16.52 3.75
C ARG A 104 7.76 16.59 4.44
N GLU A 105 8.41 15.45 4.62
CA GLU A 105 9.71 15.39 5.31
C GLU A 105 10.79 16.17 4.55
N LEU A 106 10.82 16.11 3.21
CA LEU A 106 11.74 16.90 2.38
C LEU A 106 11.48 18.41 2.50
N GLY A 107 10.20 18.80 2.57
CA GLY A 107 9.80 20.18 2.80
C GLY A 107 10.33 20.78 4.10
N LEU A 108 10.49 19.97 5.16
CA LEU A 108 11.09 20.42 6.43
C LEU A 108 12.56 20.85 6.28
N TYR A 109 13.24 20.38 5.24
CA TYR A 109 14.62 20.74 4.91
C TYR A 109 14.72 21.80 3.80
N GLY A 110 13.60 22.42 3.40
CA GLY A 110 13.57 23.42 2.33
C GLY A 110 13.77 22.84 0.92
N LEU A 111 13.54 21.52 0.76
CA LEU A 111 13.62 20.84 -0.54
C LEU A 111 12.23 20.79 -1.18
N GLU A 112 12.12 21.25 -2.42
CA GLU A 112 10.86 21.21 -3.17
C GLU A 112 10.74 19.85 -3.88
N ALA A 113 9.92 18.96 -3.31
CA ALA A 113 9.76 17.60 -3.82
C ALA A 113 8.55 17.45 -4.74
N THR A 114 8.77 16.92 -5.94
CA THR A 114 7.69 16.51 -6.85
C THR A 114 7.64 14.99 -6.98
N LEU A 115 6.44 14.42 -6.97
CA LEU A 115 6.20 12.99 -7.17
C LEU A 115 5.74 12.70 -8.59
N ILE A 116 6.35 11.72 -9.24
CA ILE A 116 5.88 11.16 -10.51
C ILE A 116 5.64 9.65 -10.32
N PRO A 117 4.40 9.16 -10.49
CA PRO A 117 4.11 7.73 -10.45
C PRO A 117 4.77 7.03 -11.64
N VAL A 118 5.34 5.86 -11.37
CA VAL A 118 6.10 5.07 -12.36
C VAL A 118 5.54 3.68 -12.58
N LEU A 119 4.61 3.24 -11.72
CA LEU A 119 3.90 2.00 -11.89
C LEU A 119 2.41 2.29 -11.97
N SER A 120 1.72 1.48 -12.76
CA SER A 120 0.27 1.41 -12.78
C SER A 120 -0.12 -0.06 -12.80
N PHE A 121 -1.41 -0.32 -12.79
CA PHE A 121 -1.95 -1.65 -12.99
C PHE A 121 -3.12 -1.59 -13.94
N GLU A 122 -3.32 -2.71 -14.63
CA GLU A 122 -4.50 -2.91 -15.46
C GLU A 122 -5.13 -4.26 -15.11
N PHE A 123 -6.45 -4.32 -15.30
CA PHE A 123 -7.20 -5.55 -15.10
C PHE A 123 -7.19 -6.39 -16.36
N LEU A 124 -6.99 -7.68 -16.17
CA LEU A 124 -6.95 -8.68 -17.22
C LEU A 124 -8.05 -9.70 -17.00
N SER A 125 -8.45 -10.40 -18.07
CA SER A 125 -9.27 -11.62 -17.99
C SER A 125 -10.56 -11.50 -17.16
N LEU A 126 -11.12 -10.28 -17.01
CA LEU A 126 -12.35 -10.04 -16.23
C LEU A 126 -13.55 -10.87 -16.72
N PRO A 127 -13.75 -11.11 -18.03
CA PRO A 127 -14.82 -11.99 -18.50
C PRO A 127 -14.65 -13.43 -18.00
N SER A 128 -13.43 -13.98 -18.06
CA SER A 128 -13.14 -15.32 -17.55
C SER A 128 -13.31 -15.40 -16.04
N LEU A 129 -12.93 -14.36 -15.31
CA LEU A 129 -13.19 -14.26 -13.87
C LEU A 129 -14.71 -14.22 -13.58
N SER A 130 -15.49 -13.42 -14.30
CA SER A 130 -16.97 -13.34 -14.13
C SER A 130 -17.63 -14.69 -14.40
N GLU A 131 -17.25 -15.40 -15.46
CA GLU A 131 -17.76 -16.74 -15.77
C GLU A 131 -17.51 -17.72 -14.63
N LYS A 132 -16.32 -17.68 -14.03
CA LYS A 132 -15.96 -18.53 -12.89
C LYS A 132 -16.69 -18.15 -11.62
N LEU A 133 -16.86 -16.85 -11.36
CA LEU A 133 -17.64 -16.35 -10.23
C LEU A 133 -19.14 -16.68 -10.35
N SER A 134 -19.64 -16.85 -11.57
CA SER A 134 -21.03 -17.26 -11.84
C SER A 134 -21.31 -18.73 -11.54
N HIS A 135 -20.28 -19.56 -11.38
CA HIS A 135 -20.38 -20.99 -11.07
C HIS A 135 -19.69 -21.34 -9.74
N PRO A 136 -20.13 -20.75 -8.60
CA PRO A 136 -19.44 -20.92 -7.33
C PRO A 136 -19.57 -22.34 -6.76
N GLU A 137 -20.46 -23.18 -7.27
CA GLU A 137 -20.55 -24.61 -6.96
C GLU A 137 -19.33 -25.42 -7.44
N GLY A 138 -18.56 -24.88 -8.39
CA GLY A 138 -17.32 -25.49 -8.86
C GLY A 138 -16.12 -25.27 -7.93
N TYR A 139 -16.25 -24.39 -6.92
CA TYR A 139 -15.12 -23.95 -6.09
C TYR A 139 -15.40 -24.12 -4.59
N GLY A 140 -14.36 -24.54 -3.86
CA GLY A 140 -14.41 -24.68 -2.39
C GLY A 140 -14.24 -23.36 -1.64
N GLY A 141 -13.76 -22.31 -2.31
CA GLY A 141 -13.48 -21.02 -1.70
C GLY A 141 -12.70 -20.08 -2.62
N LEU A 142 -12.50 -18.86 -2.13
CA LEU A 142 -11.74 -17.79 -2.80
C LEU A 142 -10.53 -17.39 -1.95
N ILE A 143 -9.39 -17.18 -2.62
CA ILE A 143 -8.17 -16.69 -1.99
C ILE A 143 -7.86 -15.29 -2.50
N PHE A 144 -7.57 -14.34 -1.59
CA PHE A 144 -7.11 -13.01 -1.95
C PHE A 144 -5.79 -12.66 -1.24
N THR A 145 -4.76 -12.37 -2.03
CA THR A 145 -3.45 -11.90 -1.52
C THR A 145 -3.19 -10.42 -1.83
N SER A 146 -4.08 -9.79 -2.59
CA SER A 146 -3.93 -8.42 -3.07
C SER A 146 -5.27 -7.68 -3.08
N PRO A 147 -5.31 -6.41 -2.63
CA PRO A 147 -6.51 -5.59 -2.75
C PRO A 147 -6.94 -5.39 -4.22
N ARG A 148 -6.02 -5.52 -5.18
CA ARG A 148 -6.34 -5.45 -6.61
C ARG A 148 -7.16 -6.66 -7.05
N ALA A 149 -6.90 -7.84 -6.51
CA ALA A 149 -7.70 -9.03 -6.82
C ALA A 149 -9.14 -8.89 -6.29
N VAL A 150 -9.31 -8.29 -5.10
CA VAL A 150 -10.63 -7.97 -4.54
C VAL A 150 -11.38 -7.00 -5.45
N GLU A 151 -10.72 -5.92 -5.86
CA GLU A 151 -11.28 -4.92 -6.77
C GLU A 151 -11.66 -5.53 -8.14
N ALA A 152 -10.88 -6.47 -8.66
CA ALA A 152 -11.21 -7.21 -9.89
C ALA A 152 -12.52 -7.98 -9.74
N VAL A 153 -12.69 -8.69 -8.63
CA VAL A 153 -13.91 -9.45 -8.31
C VAL A 153 -15.10 -8.53 -8.11
N GLU A 154 -14.93 -7.43 -7.39
CA GLU A 154 -15.97 -6.40 -7.24
C GLU A 154 -16.44 -5.86 -8.60
N ARG A 155 -15.51 -5.54 -9.50
CA ARG A 155 -15.82 -5.06 -10.87
C ARG A 155 -16.57 -6.10 -11.69
N CYS A 156 -16.25 -7.39 -11.55
CA CYS A 156 -16.99 -8.47 -12.21
C CYS A 156 -18.43 -8.55 -11.69
N LEU A 157 -18.61 -8.52 -10.36
CA LEU A 157 -19.94 -8.65 -9.73
C LEU A 157 -20.84 -7.42 -9.97
N GLN A 158 -20.26 -6.22 -10.06
CA GLN A 158 -21.01 -4.99 -10.35
C GLN A 158 -21.54 -4.92 -11.79
N LYS A 159 -20.85 -5.56 -12.76
CA LYS A 159 -21.28 -5.55 -14.17
C LYS A 159 -22.49 -6.45 -14.42
N ASP A 160 -22.60 -7.55 -13.69
CA ASP A 160 -23.67 -8.53 -13.88
C ASP A 160 -24.93 -8.20 -13.05
N THR A 161 -24.83 -7.29 -12.07
CA THR A 161 -25.93 -6.99 -11.13
C THR A 161 -26.38 -5.53 -11.24
N LYS A 162 -27.43 -5.27 -12.03
CA LYS A 162 -28.21 -4.00 -12.01
C LYS A 162 -29.03 -3.81 -10.71
N ALA A 163 -28.81 -4.62 -9.67
CA ALA A 163 -29.54 -4.60 -8.43
C ALA A 163 -28.57 -4.53 -7.24
N GLU A 164 -28.69 -3.46 -6.46
CA GLU A 164 -28.28 -3.31 -5.06
C GLU A 164 -27.01 -4.07 -4.61
N VAL A 165 -25.87 -3.38 -4.70
CA VAL A 165 -24.58 -3.80 -4.12
C VAL A 165 -24.68 -3.74 -2.58
N ASN A 166 -25.33 -4.73 -1.98
CA ASN A 166 -25.01 -5.09 -0.61
C ASN A 166 -23.63 -5.74 -0.64
N ARG A 167 -22.62 -4.96 -0.22
CA ARG A 167 -21.24 -5.37 0.09
C ARG A 167 -21.11 -6.88 0.23
N ILE A 168 -20.46 -7.47 -0.76
CA ILE A 168 -20.15 -8.90 -0.92
C ILE A 168 -20.03 -9.57 0.46
N GLY A 169 -21.08 -10.27 0.88
CA GLY A 169 -21.22 -10.86 2.21
C GLY A 169 -20.35 -12.11 2.41
N LEU A 170 -19.07 -12.01 2.04
CA LEU A 170 -18.10 -13.07 2.22
C LEU A 170 -17.52 -13.04 3.64
N HIS A 171 -17.39 -14.21 4.24
CA HIS A 171 -16.72 -14.38 5.52
C HIS A 171 -15.22 -14.53 5.30
N THR A 172 -14.45 -13.55 5.78
CA THR A 172 -12.98 -13.57 5.70
C THR A 172 -12.37 -14.38 6.84
N GLU A 173 -11.34 -15.14 6.51
CA GLU A 173 -10.51 -15.91 7.41
C GLU A 173 -9.04 -15.75 7.00
N GLY A 174 -8.11 -15.99 7.91
CA GLY A 174 -6.68 -15.89 7.62
C GLY A 174 -6.16 -14.45 7.46
N GLU A 175 -6.99 -13.41 7.62
CA GLU A 175 -6.57 -12.01 7.49
C GLU A 175 -5.35 -11.65 8.35
N THR A 176 -5.19 -12.33 9.49
CA THR A 176 -4.08 -12.17 10.42
C THR A 176 -2.78 -12.86 9.99
N CYS A 177 -2.76 -13.64 8.91
CA CYS A 177 -1.57 -14.36 8.43
C CYS A 177 -0.45 -13.41 7.98
N GLY A 178 -0.78 -12.23 7.48
CA GLY A 178 0.17 -11.15 7.13
C GLY A 178 1.07 -11.39 5.91
N ASN A 179 1.26 -12.63 5.46
CA ASN A 179 1.96 -12.96 4.21
C ASN A 179 1.40 -14.23 3.55
N ALA A 180 1.85 -14.52 2.32
CA ALA A 180 1.36 -15.63 1.52
C ALA A 180 1.79 -17.01 2.07
N GLU A 181 2.96 -17.09 2.71
CA GLU A 181 3.50 -18.31 3.30
C GLU A 181 2.65 -18.78 4.49
N LYS A 182 2.40 -17.90 5.45
CA LYS A 182 1.54 -18.18 6.60
C LYS A 182 0.09 -18.42 6.19
N LEU A 183 -0.36 -17.78 5.11
CA LEU A 183 -1.67 -18.05 4.55
C LEU A 183 -1.76 -19.46 3.98
N ALA A 184 -0.73 -19.89 3.25
CA ALA A 184 -0.67 -21.25 2.73
C ALA A 184 -0.62 -22.28 3.86
N GLU A 185 0.19 -22.05 4.91
CA GLU A 185 0.21 -22.89 6.11
C GLU A 185 -1.16 -22.99 6.78
N TYR A 186 -1.85 -21.85 6.92
CA TYR A 186 -3.20 -21.80 7.48
C TYR A 186 -4.19 -22.64 6.66
N ILE A 187 -4.19 -22.49 5.34
CA ILE A 187 -5.04 -23.29 4.44
C ILE A 187 -4.70 -24.78 4.57
N CYS A 188 -3.41 -25.12 4.63
CA CYS A 188 -2.95 -26.51 4.76
C CYS A 188 -3.26 -27.15 6.12
N SER A 189 -3.50 -26.35 7.15
CA SER A 189 -3.88 -26.83 8.49
C SER A 189 -5.36 -27.21 8.62
N ARG A 190 -6.16 -26.88 7.60
CA ARG A 190 -7.61 -27.13 7.57
C ARG A 190 -7.97 -28.42 6.84
N GLU A 191 -9.21 -28.85 7.02
CA GLU A 191 -9.75 -29.97 6.26
C GLU A 191 -9.74 -29.64 4.75
N PRO A 192 -9.16 -30.51 3.91
CA PRO A 192 -9.08 -30.26 2.49
C PRO A 192 -10.49 -30.32 1.87
N SER A 193 -10.83 -29.30 1.07
CA SER A 193 -11.99 -29.35 0.21
C SER A 193 -11.71 -30.25 -0.99
N ALA A 194 -12.71 -31.03 -1.41
CA ALA A 194 -12.64 -31.79 -2.66
C ALA A 194 -12.70 -30.88 -3.90
N LEU A 195 -13.22 -29.65 -3.75
CA LEU A 195 -13.32 -28.66 -4.82
C LEU A 195 -12.11 -27.73 -4.83
N PRO A 196 -11.68 -27.25 -6.01
CA PRO A 196 -10.58 -26.31 -6.12
C PRO A 196 -10.87 -24.98 -5.45
N LEU A 197 -9.83 -24.38 -4.88
CA LEU A 197 -9.85 -22.98 -4.45
C LEU A 197 -9.60 -22.09 -5.66
N LEU A 198 -10.41 -21.05 -5.84
CA LEU A 198 -10.22 -20.06 -6.89
C LEU A 198 -9.29 -18.95 -6.38
N PHE A 199 -8.21 -18.69 -7.11
CA PHE A 199 -7.19 -17.73 -6.74
C PHE A 199 -6.99 -16.65 -7.81
N PRO A 200 -7.77 -15.55 -7.75
CA PRO A 200 -7.50 -14.36 -8.55
C PRO A 200 -6.18 -13.71 -8.10
N CYS A 201 -5.19 -13.67 -8.99
CA CYS A 201 -3.83 -13.21 -8.67
C CYS A 201 -3.26 -12.26 -9.73
N GLY A 202 -2.10 -11.68 -9.44
CA GLY A 202 -1.35 -10.88 -10.41
C GLY A 202 -0.50 -11.72 -11.36
N THR A 203 0.09 -11.10 -12.40
CA THR A 203 1.02 -11.77 -13.33
C THR A 203 2.34 -12.23 -12.68
N LEU A 204 2.64 -11.79 -11.45
CA LEU A 204 3.88 -12.13 -10.76
C LEU A 204 3.94 -13.64 -10.46
N LYS A 205 4.58 -14.39 -11.36
CA LYS A 205 4.65 -15.88 -11.39
C LYS A 205 5.38 -16.54 -10.20
N ARG A 206 5.73 -15.80 -9.15
CA ARG A 206 6.46 -16.30 -7.96
C ARG A 206 5.59 -16.30 -6.72
N GLU A 207 4.32 -16.62 -6.89
CA GLU A 207 3.40 -16.82 -5.77
C GLU A 207 3.81 -18.11 -5.05
N ILE A 208 4.27 -17.98 -3.82
CA ILE A 208 4.68 -19.12 -2.97
C ILE A 208 3.46 -19.96 -2.60
N LEU A 209 2.29 -19.33 -2.53
CA LEU A 209 1.02 -19.94 -2.16
C LEU A 209 0.59 -21.07 -3.13
N PRO A 210 0.50 -20.88 -4.46
CA PRO A 210 0.21 -21.96 -5.41
C PRO A 210 1.16 -23.16 -5.31
N LYS A 211 2.45 -22.91 -5.07
CA LYS A 211 3.43 -23.98 -4.92
C LYS A 211 3.15 -24.79 -3.65
N MET A 212 3.00 -24.12 -2.51
CA MET A 212 2.74 -24.79 -1.23
C MET A 212 1.43 -25.59 -1.22
N LEU A 213 0.35 -25.02 -1.78
CA LEU A 213 -0.94 -25.72 -1.88
C LEU A 213 -0.84 -26.95 -2.79
N LYS A 214 -0.13 -26.82 -3.93
CA LYS A 214 0.12 -27.95 -4.83
C LYS A 214 0.94 -29.07 -4.15
N ASP A 215 1.99 -28.70 -3.42
CA ASP A 215 2.85 -29.65 -2.69
C ASP A 215 2.08 -30.41 -1.60
N LYS A 216 0.97 -29.84 -1.10
CA LYS A 216 0.06 -30.46 -0.12
C LYS A 216 -1.16 -31.13 -0.76
N GLY A 217 -1.24 -31.18 -2.09
CA GLY A 217 -2.34 -31.81 -2.82
C GLY A 217 -3.67 -31.06 -2.73
N ILE A 218 -3.66 -29.78 -2.35
CA ILE A 218 -4.86 -28.95 -2.30
C ILE A 218 -5.16 -28.43 -3.71
N PRO A 219 -6.32 -28.76 -4.30
CA PRO A 219 -6.65 -28.30 -5.64
C PRO A 219 -6.80 -26.78 -5.66
N LEU A 220 -6.12 -26.12 -6.62
CA LEU A 220 -6.08 -24.68 -6.75
C LEU A 220 -6.18 -24.30 -8.22
N GLU A 221 -7.06 -23.35 -8.53
CA GLU A 221 -7.16 -22.74 -9.84
C GLU A 221 -6.81 -21.26 -9.78
N SER A 222 -5.69 -20.89 -10.41
CA SER A 222 -5.23 -19.50 -10.45
C SER A 222 -5.75 -18.78 -11.69
N VAL A 223 -6.24 -17.55 -11.52
CA VAL A 223 -6.66 -16.68 -12.63
C VAL A 223 -5.90 -15.38 -12.52
N THR A 224 -5.16 -15.01 -13.56
CA THR A 224 -4.46 -13.71 -13.59
C THR A 224 -5.46 -12.61 -13.93
N VAL A 225 -5.79 -11.77 -12.95
CA VAL A 225 -6.84 -10.75 -13.06
C VAL A 225 -6.32 -9.32 -13.09
N TYR A 226 -5.04 -9.13 -12.78
CA TYR A 226 -4.38 -7.84 -12.95
C TYR A 226 -2.90 -8.02 -13.27
N GLN A 227 -2.31 -6.99 -13.87
CA GLN A 227 -0.86 -6.93 -14.05
C GLN A 227 -0.32 -5.55 -13.72
N THR A 228 0.90 -5.51 -13.21
CA THR A 228 1.65 -4.26 -13.03
C THR A 228 2.25 -3.87 -14.37
N ILE A 229 2.00 -2.63 -14.78
CA ILE A 229 2.51 -2.03 -16.01
C ILE A 229 3.31 -0.76 -15.69
N PRO A 230 4.17 -0.29 -16.60
CA PRO A 230 4.70 1.08 -16.52
C PRO A 230 3.54 2.07 -16.48
N HIS A 231 3.65 3.12 -15.66
CA HIS A 231 2.61 4.14 -15.64
C HIS A 231 2.51 4.85 -17.01
N PRO A 232 1.34 4.88 -17.67
CA PRO A 232 1.22 5.37 -19.06
C PRO A 232 1.56 6.86 -19.18
N GLY A 233 1.42 7.61 -18.10
CA GLY A 233 1.74 9.04 -18.04
C GLY A 233 3.20 9.38 -17.71
N ILE A 234 4.14 8.42 -17.56
CA ILE A 234 5.52 8.72 -17.14
C ILE A 234 6.16 9.77 -18.04
N GLN A 235 6.11 9.56 -19.36
CA GLN A 235 6.73 10.45 -20.33
C GLN A 235 6.11 11.86 -20.25
N GLY A 236 4.78 11.97 -20.27
CA GLY A 236 4.09 13.27 -20.18
C GLY A 236 4.36 14.00 -18.87
N ASN A 237 4.36 13.28 -17.75
CA ASN A 237 4.64 13.84 -16.43
C ASN A 237 6.08 14.34 -16.32
N LEU A 238 7.06 13.57 -16.84
CA LEU A 238 8.46 13.99 -16.88
C LEU A 238 8.64 15.21 -17.78
N THR A 239 8.11 15.19 -19.00
CA THR A 239 8.20 16.33 -19.92
C THR A 239 7.61 17.59 -19.28
N SER A 240 6.41 17.48 -18.68
CA SER A 240 5.76 18.59 -17.98
C SER A 240 6.63 19.13 -16.84
N TYR A 241 7.21 18.24 -16.02
CA TYR A 241 8.14 18.62 -14.96
C TYR A 241 9.36 19.37 -15.51
N TYR A 242 10.08 18.81 -16.49
CA TYR A 242 11.28 19.44 -17.03
C TYR A 242 10.98 20.79 -17.71
N THR A 243 9.83 20.93 -18.38
CA THR A 243 9.40 22.20 -19.00
C THR A 243 9.10 23.28 -17.96
N GLN A 244 8.46 22.93 -16.84
CA GLN A 244 8.03 23.90 -15.82
C GLN A 244 9.10 24.19 -14.76
N GLN A 245 9.79 23.13 -14.31
CA GLN A 245 10.69 23.16 -13.16
C GLN A 245 12.17 23.17 -13.58
N GLY A 246 12.49 22.75 -14.81
CA GLY A 246 13.86 22.55 -15.29
C GLY A 246 14.46 21.22 -14.81
N VAL A 247 15.79 21.10 -14.95
CA VAL A 247 16.54 19.91 -14.51
C VAL A 247 16.54 19.85 -12.97
N PRO A 248 16.11 18.73 -12.36
CA PRO A 248 16.10 18.58 -10.90
C PRO A 248 17.52 18.47 -10.34
N ALA A 249 17.74 18.96 -9.11
CA ALA A 249 19.00 18.77 -8.41
C ALA A 249 19.24 17.30 -8.03
N SER A 250 18.17 16.56 -7.75
CA SER A 250 18.22 15.14 -7.42
C SER A 250 17.02 14.37 -7.95
N ILE A 251 17.25 13.11 -8.33
CA ILE A 251 16.20 12.15 -8.68
C ILE A 251 16.33 10.93 -7.76
N THR A 252 15.24 10.58 -7.08
CA THR A 252 15.15 9.39 -6.23
C THR A 252 14.35 8.27 -6.88
N PHE A 253 14.94 7.07 -6.91
CA PHE A 253 14.29 5.84 -7.35
C PHE A 253 13.90 4.96 -6.16
N PHE A 254 12.65 4.50 -6.17
CA PHE A 254 12.10 3.65 -5.11
C PHE A 254 12.14 2.16 -5.44
N SER A 255 12.43 1.79 -6.68
CA SER A 255 12.57 0.40 -7.11
C SER A 255 13.36 0.30 -8.43
N PRO A 256 13.94 -0.88 -8.73
CA PRO A 256 14.53 -1.15 -10.04
C PRO A 256 13.55 -0.97 -11.20
N SER A 257 12.28 -1.37 -11.04
CA SER A 257 11.26 -1.21 -12.08
C SER A 257 10.99 0.25 -12.41
N GLY A 258 10.92 1.12 -11.41
CA GLY A 258 10.79 2.57 -11.63
C GLY A 258 11.94 3.12 -12.47
N LEU A 259 13.17 2.69 -12.18
CA LEU A 259 14.35 3.05 -12.98
C LEU A 259 14.21 2.58 -14.44
N THR A 260 13.91 1.30 -14.66
CA THR A 260 13.78 0.73 -16.01
C THR A 260 12.76 1.49 -16.86
N HIS A 261 11.66 1.94 -16.26
CA HIS A 261 10.57 2.58 -17.01
C HIS A 261 10.77 4.07 -17.27
N SER A 262 11.57 4.76 -16.47
CA SER A 262 11.73 6.22 -16.59
C SER A 262 13.12 6.66 -17.07
N LEU A 263 14.15 5.80 -17.00
CA LEU A 263 15.54 6.22 -17.26
C LEU A 263 15.74 6.81 -18.66
N LYS A 264 15.21 6.15 -19.69
CA LYS A 264 15.35 6.62 -21.08
C LYS A 264 14.82 8.04 -21.25
N HIS A 265 13.64 8.31 -20.69
CA HIS A 265 13.02 9.65 -20.74
C HIS A 265 13.82 10.69 -19.97
N ILE A 266 14.37 10.31 -18.81
CA ILE A 266 15.24 11.19 -18.01
C ILE A 266 16.51 11.53 -18.80
N GLN A 267 17.13 10.56 -19.47
CA GLN A 267 18.31 10.78 -20.30
C GLN A 267 18.02 11.74 -21.47
N GLU A 268 16.92 11.52 -22.18
CA GLU A 268 16.49 12.37 -23.29
C GLU A 268 16.21 13.82 -22.84
N LEU A 269 15.53 14.00 -21.70
CA LEU A 269 15.17 15.32 -21.18
C LEU A 269 16.33 16.05 -20.51
N SER A 270 17.27 15.32 -19.90
CA SER A 270 18.41 15.90 -19.20
C SER A 270 19.56 16.28 -20.14
N GLY A 271 19.72 15.56 -21.25
CA GLY A 271 20.83 15.74 -22.18
C GLY A 271 22.18 15.78 -21.46
N ASP A 272 23.01 16.77 -21.78
CA ASP A 272 24.33 16.97 -21.18
C ASP A 272 24.28 17.34 -19.67
N SER A 273 23.12 17.77 -19.17
CA SER A 273 22.96 18.15 -17.76
C SER A 273 22.76 16.94 -16.83
N ILE A 274 22.65 15.73 -17.37
CA ILE A 274 22.42 14.52 -16.56
C ILE A 274 23.52 14.29 -15.50
N GLY A 275 24.76 14.67 -15.80
CA GLY A 275 25.88 14.54 -14.87
C GLY A 275 25.78 15.45 -13.63
N GLN A 276 24.93 16.47 -13.68
CA GLN A 276 24.67 17.37 -12.55
C GLN A 276 23.63 16.79 -11.58
N ILE A 277 22.81 15.85 -12.04
CA ILE A 277 21.74 15.25 -11.26
C ILE A 277 22.32 14.27 -10.23
N LYS A 278 21.92 14.45 -8.97
CA LYS A 278 22.26 13.50 -7.91
C LYS A 278 21.24 12.36 -7.86
N PHE A 279 21.63 11.19 -8.34
CA PHE A 279 20.79 9.99 -8.28
C PHE A 279 20.81 9.36 -6.90
N VAL A 280 19.62 9.12 -6.36
CA VAL A 280 19.42 8.59 -5.01
C VAL A 280 18.60 7.30 -5.08
N ALA A 281 19.01 6.29 -4.33
CA ALA A 281 18.29 5.04 -4.19
C ALA A 281 17.61 4.94 -2.83
N ILE A 282 16.37 4.45 -2.77
CA ILE A 282 15.69 4.18 -1.49
C ILE A 282 16.31 3.02 -0.69
N GLY A 283 17.11 2.17 -1.35
CA GLY A 283 17.74 1.02 -0.73
C GLY A 283 18.70 0.25 -1.65
N PRO A 284 19.38 -0.79 -1.12
CA PRO A 284 20.51 -1.43 -1.79
C PRO A 284 20.18 -2.04 -3.16
N THR A 285 19.03 -2.69 -3.30
CA THR A 285 18.60 -3.30 -4.57
C THR A 285 18.45 -2.26 -5.68
N THR A 286 17.91 -1.08 -5.35
CA THR A 286 17.75 0.01 -6.32
C THR A 286 19.10 0.67 -6.63
N ALA A 287 20.00 0.78 -5.64
CA ALA A 287 21.36 1.27 -5.84
C ALA A 287 22.15 0.37 -6.80
N GLN A 288 22.05 -0.95 -6.65
CA GLN A 288 22.64 -1.91 -7.58
C GLN A 288 22.07 -1.76 -9.00
N ALA A 289 20.75 -1.55 -9.12
CA ALA A 289 20.13 -1.33 -10.42
C ALA A 289 20.62 -0.03 -11.10
N LEU A 290 20.80 1.05 -10.34
CA LEU A 290 21.41 2.30 -10.84
C LEU A 290 22.84 2.08 -11.33
N ALA A 291 23.67 1.43 -10.51
CA ALA A 291 25.06 1.15 -10.86
C ALA A 291 25.17 0.25 -12.11
N ALA A 292 24.28 -0.74 -12.26
CA ALA A 292 24.21 -1.60 -13.45
C ALA A 292 23.85 -0.83 -14.73
N GLN A 293 23.19 0.33 -14.62
CA GLN A 293 22.90 1.24 -15.74
C GLN A 293 23.98 2.30 -15.95
N GLY A 294 25.11 2.20 -15.24
CA GLY A 294 26.23 3.14 -15.33
C GLY A 294 25.97 4.51 -14.69
N LEU A 295 24.93 4.64 -13.87
CA LEU A 295 24.60 5.90 -13.19
C LEU A 295 25.31 6.00 -11.84
N PRO A 296 25.93 7.15 -11.52
CA PRO A 296 26.57 7.35 -10.23
C PRO A 296 25.52 7.46 -9.12
N VAL A 297 25.54 6.52 -8.18
CA VAL A 297 24.68 6.56 -7.00
C VAL A 297 25.26 7.56 -6.01
N SER A 298 24.62 8.72 -5.89
CA SER A 298 25.07 9.79 -4.99
C SER A 298 24.72 9.52 -3.53
N CYS A 299 23.60 8.82 -3.29
CA CYS A 299 23.20 8.39 -1.96
C CYS A 299 22.31 7.15 -2.04
N THR A 300 22.41 6.28 -1.03
CA THR A 300 21.42 5.23 -0.75
C THR A 300 20.86 5.48 0.64
N ALA A 301 19.54 5.56 0.78
CA ALA A 301 18.92 5.76 2.09
C ALA A 301 19.24 4.56 3.02
N GLU A 302 19.59 4.84 4.27
CA GLU A 302 19.93 3.81 5.27
C GLU A 302 18.75 2.87 5.56
N SER A 303 17.53 3.40 5.47
CA SER A 303 16.29 2.66 5.56
C SER A 303 15.25 3.25 4.60
N PRO A 304 14.25 2.47 4.15
CA PRO A 304 13.20 2.95 3.26
C PRO A 304 12.16 3.79 4.03
N THR A 305 12.63 4.86 4.67
CA THR A 305 11.83 5.78 5.48
C THR A 305 12.00 7.21 4.99
N PRO A 306 10.96 8.07 5.12
CA PRO A 306 11.04 9.48 4.75
C PRO A 306 12.23 10.21 5.37
N ARG A 307 12.45 10.00 6.68
CA ARG A 307 13.53 10.65 7.43
C ARG A 307 14.91 10.25 6.95
N ALA A 308 15.15 8.95 6.72
CA ALA A 308 16.45 8.48 6.24
C ALA A 308 16.73 8.98 4.81
N LEU A 309 15.71 8.98 3.95
CA LEU A 309 15.85 9.53 2.60
C LEU A 309 16.16 11.03 2.63
N ALA A 310 15.40 11.81 3.40
CA ALA A 310 15.59 13.26 3.48
C ALA A 310 16.97 13.63 4.05
N ALA A 311 17.43 12.91 5.08
CA ALA A 311 18.78 13.07 5.62
C ALA A 311 19.86 12.80 4.55
N GLY A 312 19.71 11.71 3.78
CA GLY A 312 20.63 11.36 2.71
C GLY A 312 20.67 12.38 1.57
N ILE A 313 19.50 12.82 1.09
CA ILE A 313 19.38 13.85 0.04
C ILE A 313 20.00 15.16 0.53
N ARG A 314 19.71 15.59 1.76
CA ARG A 314 20.28 16.82 2.33
C ARG A 314 21.79 16.80 2.34
N THR A 315 22.42 15.73 2.83
CA THR A 315 23.88 15.60 2.85
C THR A 315 24.47 15.63 1.44
N THR A 316 23.76 15.04 0.47
CA THR A 316 24.18 14.98 -0.93
C THR A 316 24.10 16.34 -1.64
N LEU A 317 23.10 17.16 -1.28
CA LEU A 317 22.84 18.46 -1.90
C LEU A 317 23.50 19.63 -1.16
N GLN A 318 24.11 19.40 0.01
CA GLN A 318 24.89 20.43 0.67
C GLN A 318 26.11 20.79 -0.19
N PRO A 319 26.36 22.10 -0.44
CA PRO A 319 27.61 22.52 -1.05
C PRO A 319 28.74 22.01 -0.18
N HIS A 320 29.71 21.33 -0.79
CA HIS A 320 30.89 20.90 -0.05
C HIS A 320 31.50 22.17 0.57
N ALA A 321 31.55 22.22 1.90
CA ALA A 321 32.35 23.22 2.57
C ALA A 321 33.79 22.95 2.17
N CYS A 322 34.31 23.75 1.23
CA CYS A 322 35.72 23.82 0.93
C CYS A 322 36.51 24.22 2.17
#